data_AF-A0A8J2MB05-F1
#
_entry.id   AF-A0A8J2MB05-F1
#
_cell.length_a   1.000
_cell.length_b   1.000
_cell.length_c   1.000
_cell.angle_alpha   90.00
_cell.angle_beta   90.00
_cell.angle_gamma   90.00
#
_symmetry.space_group_name_H-M   'P 1'
#
loop_
_entity.id
_entity.type
_entity.pdbx_description
1 polymer ?
#
loop_
_entity_poly.entity_id
_entity_poly.type
_entity_poly.pdbx_seq_one_letter_code
_entity_poly.pdbx_strand_id
1 'polypeptide(L)'
;MFRQILIIDNLSGIFPLLLSLRFQQLHTLIQLIFILLLLFLSKAINAIDICTQPEMACGAQLRSYPLLRLEEVSGRNIESAMNDFPLYDEFFAPKHTFNFSKTANLTDERICECSNETSCQLNEENIINLDEMITLIFCDRVDNIFRHSCHGTRSLIRIIGRIHESGEALTTVVETFLFCKCERGYRRIRVEAWLNHLYAFIYRCL
;
A
#
# COMPACT_ATOMS: atom_id res chain seq x y z
N MET A 1 67.04 -42.21 59.75
CA MET A 1 66.35 -42.92 58.65
C MET A 1 65.62 -41.87 57.81
N PHE A 2 66.30 -41.31 56.81
CA PHE A 2 65.73 -40.32 55.89
C PHE A 2 65.16 -41.04 54.67
N ARG A 3 63.88 -40.80 54.35
CA ARG A 3 63.27 -41.14 53.07
C ARG A 3 62.68 -39.88 52.45
N GLN A 4 63.09 -39.62 51.22
CA GLN A 4 62.53 -38.66 50.28
C GLN A 4 61.02 -38.88 50.08
N ILE A 5 60.30 -37.85 49.61
CA ILE A 5 59.45 -37.93 48.41
C ILE A 5 59.19 -36.50 47.88
N LEU A 6 59.57 -36.33 46.62
CA LEU A 6 59.20 -35.29 45.67
C LEU A 6 57.71 -35.43 45.31
N ILE A 7 56.93 -34.35 45.29
CA ILE A 7 55.79 -34.24 44.35
C ILE A 7 55.79 -32.83 43.75
N ILE A 8 56.17 -32.80 42.48
CA ILE A 8 55.98 -31.71 41.52
C ILE A 8 54.59 -31.92 40.85
N ASP A 9 54.02 -30.81 40.35
CA ASP A 9 52.90 -30.67 39.40
C ASP A 9 51.44 -30.77 39.88
N ASN A 10 50.77 -29.60 39.92
CA ASN A 10 49.43 -29.42 39.33
C ASN A 10 48.97 -27.95 39.33
N LEU A 11 49.42 -27.17 38.35
CA LEU A 11 48.89 -25.82 38.06
C LEU A 11 48.33 -25.68 36.62
N SER A 12 48.21 -26.78 35.89
CA SER A 12 47.72 -26.82 34.51
C SER A 12 46.18 -26.89 34.37
N GLY A 13 45.44 -27.03 35.48
CA GLY A 13 43.98 -27.27 35.45
C GLY A 13 43.08 -26.02 35.46
N ILE A 14 43.60 -24.84 35.79
CA ILE A 14 42.76 -23.63 36.03
C ILE A 14 42.57 -22.78 34.75
N PHE A 15 43.54 -22.81 33.83
CA PHE A 15 43.48 -22.05 32.57
C PHE A 15 42.35 -22.44 31.59
N PRO A 16 42.02 -23.73 31.36
CA PRO A 16 40.98 -24.09 30.37
C PRO A 16 39.55 -23.75 30.85
N LEU A 17 39.31 -23.69 32.17
CA LEU A 17 38.01 -23.32 32.74
C LEU A 17 37.67 -21.84 32.54
N LEU A 18 38.66 -20.95 32.68
CA LEU A 18 38.49 -19.51 32.52
C LEU A 18 38.27 -19.10 31.05
N LEU A 19 38.85 -19.85 30.11
CA LEU A 19 38.63 -19.67 28.68
C LEU A 19 37.23 -20.13 28.26
N SER A 20 36.75 -21.24 28.82
CA SER A 20 35.41 -21.80 28.57
C SER A 20 34.29 -20.85 29.05
N LEU A 21 34.43 -20.29 30.26
CA LEU A 21 33.50 -19.29 30.81
C LEU A 21 33.41 -18.02 29.95
N ARG A 22 34.53 -17.54 29.40
CA ARG A 22 34.54 -16.40 28.47
C ARG A 22 33.87 -16.73 27.14
N PHE A 23 34.06 -17.95 26.62
CA PHE A 23 33.43 -18.38 25.37
C PHE A 23 31.91 -18.51 25.50
N GLN A 24 31.46 -19.01 26.66
CA GLN A 24 30.05 -19.14 26.99
C GLN A 24 29.38 -17.77 27.19
N GLN A 25 30.07 -16.83 27.85
CA GLN A 25 29.62 -15.42 27.94
C GLN A 25 29.59 -14.70 26.58
N LEU A 26 30.53 -14.98 25.69
CA LEU A 26 30.53 -14.39 24.35
C LEU A 26 29.36 -14.93 23.51
N HIS A 27 29.07 -16.23 23.61
CA HIS A 27 27.96 -16.85 22.90
C HIS A 27 26.60 -16.34 23.38
N THR A 28 26.41 -16.18 24.69
CA THR A 28 25.18 -15.58 25.23
C THR A 28 25.05 -14.12 24.82
N LEU A 29 26.14 -13.35 24.78
CA LEU A 29 26.13 -11.96 24.33
C LEU A 29 25.79 -11.82 22.83
N ILE A 30 26.31 -12.72 21.98
CA ILE A 30 25.96 -12.79 20.55
C ILE A 30 24.48 -13.15 20.37
N GLN A 31 23.97 -14.14 21.11
CA GLN A 31 22.55 -14.50 21.08
C GLN A 31 21.66 -13.33 21.52
N LEU A 32 22.07 -12.60 22.55
CA LEU A 32 21.33 -11.45 23.06
C LEU A 32 21.33 -10.29 22.06
N ILE A 33 22.44 -10.02 21.38
CA ILE A 33 22.52 -9.07 20.27
C ILE A 33 21.61 -9.50 19.11
N PHE A 34 21.61 -10.78 18.75
CA PHE A 34 20.78 -11.30 17.65
C PHE A 34 19.29 -11.18 17.98
N ILE A 35 18.88 -11.50 19.21
CA ILE A 35 17.51 -11.30 19.70
C ILE A 35 17.14 -9.82 19.69
N LEU A 36 18.03 -8.94 20.16
CA LEU A 36 17.81 -7.50 20.15
C LEU A 36 17.64 -6.98 18.71
N LEU A 37 18.50 -7.42 17.79
CA LEU A 37 18.44 -7.06 16.38
C LEU A 37 17.12 -7.52 15.73
N LEU A 38 16.67 -8.74 16.02
CA LEU A 38 15.37 -9.26 15.56
C LEU A 38 14.19 -8.46 16.14
N LEU A 39 14.27 -8.04 17.40
CA LEU A 39 13.26 -7.19 18.04
C LEU A 39 13.25 -5.75 17.50
N PHE A 40 14.41 -5.22 17.08
CA PHE A 40 14.48 -3.92 16.40
C PHE A 40 13.97 -4.01 14.96
N LEU A 41 14.28 -5.10 14.23
CA LEU A 41 13.73 -5.33 12.89
C LEU A 41 12.21 -5.47 12.91
N SER A 42 11.63 -6.15 13.91
CA SER A 42 10.18 -6.32 13.99
C SER A 42 9.42 -5.02 14.26
N LYS A 43 10.03 -4.07 14.96
CA LYS A 43 9.44 -2.73 15.16
C LYS A 43 9.44 -1.87 13.89
N ALA A 44 10.40 -2.07 13.00
CA ALA A 44 10.48 -1.31 11.75
C ALA A 44 9.40 -1.70 10.73
N ILE A 45 8.83 -2.90 10.83
CA ILE A 45 7.87 -3.43 9.83
C ILE A 45 6.46 -2.84 9.98
N ASN A 46 6.13 -2.28 11.15
CA ASN A 46 4.78 -1.77 11.44
C ASN A 46 4.68 -0.23 11.47
N ALA A 47 5.74 0.49 11.08
CA ALA A 47 5.67 1.93 10.96
C ALA A 47 5.04 2.29 9.61
N ILE A 48 3.87 2.95 9.65
CA ILE A 48 3.37 3.65 8.47
C ILE A 48 4.32 4.81 8.21
N ASP A 49 4.92 4.84 7.03
CA ASP A 49 5.87 5.89 6.67
C ASP A 49 5.18 7.26 6.55
N ILE A 50 5.95 8.32 6.77
CA ILE A 50 5.48 9.69 6.56
C ILE A 50 5.35 9.94 5.06
N CYS A 51 4.28 10.63 4.65
CA CYS A 51 4.09 11.03 3.26
C CYS A 51 5.27 11.89 2.79
N THR A 52 6.02 11.40 1.79
CA THR A 52 7.28 12.02 1.35
C THR A 52 7.07 13.20 0.40
N GLN A 53 5.93 13.23 -0.29
CA GLN A 53 5.56 14.26 -1.27
C GLN A 53 4.13 14.74 -0.99
N PRO A 54 3.85 16.05 -1.17
CA PRO A 54 2.50 16.57 -0.97
C PRO A 54 1.49 16.01 -1.99
N GLU A 55 1.92 15.62 -3.18
CA GLU A 55 1.09 15.02 -4.23
C GLU A 55 0.72 13.55 -3.96
N MET A 56 1.28 12.94 -2.91
CA MET A 56 0.96 11.58 -2.50
C MET A 56 -0.32 11.59 -1.66
N ALA A 57 -1.29 10.74 -2.01
CA ALA A 57 -2.46 10.53 -1.17
C ALA A 57 -2.04 9.88 0.15
N CYS A 58 -2.51 10.43 1.27
CA CYS A 58 -2.26 9.90 2.60
C CYS A 58 -3.20 8.75 2.96
N GLY A 59 -4.33 8.66 2.27
CA GLY A 59 -5.32 7.61 2.43
C GLY A 59 -6.24 7.53 1.23
N ALA A 60 -7.08 6.51 1.22
CA ALA A 60 -8.10 6.32 0.20
C ALA A 60 -9.38 5.78 0.85
N GLN A 61 -10.53 6.21 0.37
CA GLN A 61 -11.81 5.60 0.68
C GLN A 61 -12.25 4.78 -0.54
N LEU A 62 -12.41 3.48 -0.33
CA LEU A 62 -12.85 2.52 -1.33
C LEU A 62 -14.33 2.20 -1.13
N ARG A 63 -15.09 2.25 -2.21
CA ARG A 63 -16.50 1.87 -2.28
C ARG A 63 -16.63 0.59 -3.08
N SER A 64 -17.09 -0.47 -2.42
CA SER A 64 -17.40 -1.74 -3.06
C SER A 64 -18.91 -1.89 -3.21
N TYR A 65 -19.36 -2.06 -4.44
CA TYR A 65 -20.76 -2.26 -4.78
C TYR A 65 -21.03 -3.75 -5.04
N PRO A 66 -22.27 -4.23 -4.83
CA PRO A 66 -22.63 -5.58 -5.23
C PRO A 66 -22.62 -5.70 -6.76
N LEU A 67 -22.29 -6.89 -7.26
CA LEU A 67 -22.37 -7.21 -8.69
C LEU A 67 -23.84 -7.27 -9.14
N LEU A 68 -24.13 -6.73 -10.32
CA LEU A 68 -25.40 -6.95 -11.02
C LEU A 68 -25.52 -8.42 -11.38
N ARG A 69 -26.67 -9.01 -11.06
CA ARG A 69 -26.98 -10.38 -11.48
C ARG A 69 -27.33 -10.37 -12.97
N LEU A 70 -26.93 -11.41 -13.71
CA LEU A 70 -27.20 -11.56 -15.15
C LEU A 70 -28.69 -11.40 -15.51
N GLU A 71 -29.60 -11.73 -14.59
CA GLU A 71 -31.05 -11.58 -14.75
C GLU A 71 -31.53 -10.11 -14.78
N GLU A 72 -30.78 -9.18 -14.16
CA GLU A 72 -31.11 -7.74 -14.14
C GLU A 72 -30.54 -7.00 -15.37
N VAL A 73 -29.58 -7.62 -16.07
CA VAL A 73 -28.95 -7.08 -17.29
C VAL A 73 -29.83 -7.31 -18.52
N SER A 74 -30.64 -8.37 -18.54
CA SER A 74 -31.53 -8.71 -19.66
C SER A 74 -32.84 -7.91 -19.71
N GLY A 75 -33.23 -7.25 -18.61
CA GLY A 75 -34.47 -6.48 -18.51
C GLY A 75 -34.35 -4.98 -18.78
N ARG A 76 -33.12 -4.46 -18.95
CA ARG A 76 -32.86 -3.05 -19.24
C ARG A 76 -32.44 -2.93 -20.70
N ASN A 77 -33.17 -2.17 -21.51
CA ASN A 77 -32.74 -1.82 -22.86
C ASN A 77 -31.45 -0.98 -22.79
N ILE A 78 -30.30 -1.65 -22.80
CA ILE A 78 -28.95 -1.07 -22.79
C ILE A 78 -28.62 -0.45 -24.17
N GLU A 79 -29.54 -0.44 -25.14
CA GLU A 79 -29.29 0.21 -26.45
C GLU A 79 -29.15 1.73 -26.38
N SER A 80 -29.77 2.42 -25.41
CA SER A 80 -29.74 3.90 -25.38
C SER A 80 -28.58 4.53 -24.62
N ALA A 81 -27.83 3.75 -23.82
CA ALA A 81 -26.71 4.25 -23.01
C ALA A 81 -25.33 3.91 -23.61
N MET A 82 -25.31 3.15 -24.72
CA MET A 82 -24.08 2.71 -25.38
C MET A 82 -23.50 3.69 -26.41
N ASN A 83 -24.08 4.89 -26.57
CA ASN A 83 -23.69 5.82 -27.64
C ASN A 83 -22.36 6.58 -27.40
N ASP A 84 -21.70 6.47 -26.24
CA ASP A 84 -20.45 7.20 -25.94
C ASP A 84 -19.28 6.31 -25.44
N PHE A 85 -19.30 5.00 -25.74
CA PHE A 85 -18.17 4.12 -25.45
C PHE A 85 -17.20 4.08 -26.65
N PRO A 86 -15.91 4.45 -26.49
CA PRO A 86 -14.94 4.43 -27.57
C PRO A 86 -14.72 2.99 -28.02
N LEU A 87 -14.92 2.78 -29.31
CA LEU A 87 -14.58 1.56 -30.04
C LEU A 87 -13.07 1.28 -29.87
N TYR A 88 -12.75 0.22 -29.13
CA TYR A 88 -11.45 -0.44 -29.18
C TYR A 88 -11.65 -1.87 -29.68
N ASP A 89 -10.72 -2.33 -30.50
CA ASP A 89 -10.81 -3.51 -31.36
C ASP A 89 -10.61 -4.86 -30.64
N GLU A 90 -10.67 -4.90 -29.30
CA GLU A 90 -10.59 -6.15 -28.53
C GLU A 90 -11.56 -6.10 -27.32
N PHE A 91 -12.81 -6.49 -27.56
CA PHE A 91 -13.90 -6.53 -26.58
C PHE A 91 -13.64 -7.58 -25.48
N PHE A 92 -13.12 -7.13 -24.33
CA PHE A 92 -13.61 -7.65 -23.06
C PHE A 92 -14.58 -6.61 -22.51
N ALA A 93 -15.88 -6.78 -22.81
CA ALA A 93 -16.90 -6.15 -21.98
C ALA A 93 -16.58 -6.49 -20.50
N PRO A 94 -16.76 -5.57 -19.55
CA PRO A 94 -16.49 -5.84 -18.14
C PRO A 94 -17.14 -7.17 -17.77
N LYS A 95 -16.33 -8.16 -17.38
CA LYS A 95 -16.83 -9.52 -17.08
C LYS A 95 -17.92 -9.47 -15.99
N HIS A 96 -17.86 -8.43 -15.17
CA HIS A 96 -18.77 -8.17 -14.07
C HIS A 96 -19.15 -6.68 -14.07
N THR A 97 -20.45 -6.37 -13.99
CA THR A 97 -20.94 -4.99 -13.86
C THR A 97 -21.41 -4.76 -12.43
N PHE A 98 -21.07 -3.62 -11.84
CA PHE A 98 -21.48 -3.26 -10.48
C PHE A 98 -22.84 -2.55 -10.45
N ASN A 99 -23.61 -2.75 -9.37
CA ASN A 99 -24.87 -2.05 -9.14
C ASN A 99 -24.66 -0.79 -8.30
N PHE A 100 -24.39 0.34 -8.96
CA PHE A 100 -24.18 1.64 -8.32
C PHE A 100 -25.44 2.24 -7.67
N SER A 101 -26.63 1.66 -7.90
CA SER A 101 -27.87 2.09 -7.23
C SER A 101 -28.04 1.53 -5.82
N LYS A 102 -27.18 0.58 -5.41
CA LYS A 102 -27.19 0.00 -4.07
C LYS A 102 -26.17 0.69 -3.18
N THR A 103 -26.38 0.61 -1.86
CA THR A 103 -25.43 1.12 -0.87
C THR A 103 -24.07 0.43 -1.03
N ALA A 104 -23.01 1.21 -1.09
CA ALA A 104 -21.65 0.71 -1.15
C ALA A 104 -21.14 0.33 0.24
N ASN A 105 -20.30 -0.70 0.31
CA ASN A 105 -19.47 -0.97 1.47
C ASN A 105 -18.25 -0.05 1.41
N LEU A 106 -18.02 0.70 2.47
CA LEU A 106 -16.91 1.64 2.60
C LEU A 106 -15.74 0.98 3.32
N THR A 107 -14.55 1.11 2.74
CA THR A 107 -13.28 0.74 3.36
C THR A 107 -12.36 1.94 3.33
N ASP A 108 -11.97 2.43 4.50
CA ASP A 108 -10.98 3.50 4.62
C ASP A 108 -9.58 2.88 4.75
N GLU A 109 -8.70 3.25 3.84
CA GLU A 109 -7.32 2.79 3.74
C GLU A 109 -6.36 3.90 4.12
N ARG A 110 -5.37 3.57 4.95
CA ARG A 110 -4.29 4.49 5.32
C ARG A 110 -3.03 4.12 4.56
N ILE A 111 -2.50 5.07 3.79
CA ILE A 111 -1.34 4.86 2.91
C ILE A 111 -0.07 5.36 3.59
N CYS A 112 -0.08 6.60 4.08
CA CYS A 112 1.04 7.22 4.78
C CYS A 112 0.54 8.17 5.87
N GLU A 113 1.44 8.61 6.74
CA GLU A 113 1.14 9.56 7.80
C GLU A 113 1.51 10.99 7.41
N CYS A 114 0.61 11.93 7.66
CA CYS A 114 0.88 13.34 7.43
C CYS A 114 1.85 13.89 8.49
N SER A 115 2.69 14.85 8.11
CA SER A 115 3.66 15.44 9.03
C SER A 115 2.98 16.33 10.10
N ASN A 116 3.25 16.01 11.37
CA ASN A 116 3.08 16.70 12.68
C ASN A 116 1.91 17.67 12.97
N GLU A 117 1.32 18.36 11.99
CA GLU A 117 0.25 19.35 12.20
C GLU A 117 -1.00 19.08 11.36
N THR A 118 -0.91 18.17 10.39
CA THR A 118 -2.04 17.77 9.54
C THR A 118 -2.41 16.32 9.83
N SER A 119 -3.71 16.02 9.74
CA SER A 119 -4.21 14.65 9.89
C SER A 119 -4.85 14.21 8.59
N CYS A 120 -4.58 12.98 8.15
CA CYS A 120 -5.25 12.43 6.98
C CYS A 120 -6.66 11.97 7.38
N GLN A 121 -7.57 12.93 7.36
CA GLN A 121 -8.99 12.76 7.56
C GLN A 121 -9.73 13.21 6.31
N LEU A 122 -10.85 12.57 6.01
CA LEU A 122 -11.66 12.89 4.85
C LEU A 122 -12.34 14.25 5.06
N ASN A 123 -12.08 15.19 4.16
CA ASN A 123 -12.65 16.52 4.15
C ASN A 123 -12.93 16.97 2.71
N GLU A 124 -13.87 17.87 2.46
CA GLU A 124 -14.27 18.18 1.07
C GLU A 124 -13.14 18.85 0.27
N GLU A 125 -12.24 19.59 0.93
CA GLU A 125 -11.18 20.35 0.29
C GLU A 125 -9.89 19.54 0.04
N ASN A 126 -9.74 18.36 0.65
CA ASN A 126 -8.53 17.53 0.57
C ASN A 126 -8.77 16.18 -0.13
N ILE A 127 -9.84 16.06 -0.92
CA ILE A 127 -10.19 14.83 -1.63
C ILE A 127 -10.17 14.98 -3.15
N ILE A 128 -9.86 13.87 -3.81
CA ILE A 128 -10.07 13.70 -5.26
C ILE A 128 -10.90 12.43 -5.47
N ASN A 129 -12.06 12.59 -6.12
CA ASN A 129 -12.87 11.47 -6.58
C ASN A 129 -12.40 11.06 -7.98
N LEU A 130 -11.88 9.85 -8.12
CA LEU A 130 -11.41 9.33 -9.41
C LEU A 130 -12.53 8.69 -10.20
N ASP A 131 -13.37 7.92 -9.52
CA ASP A 131 -14.59 7.30 -10.03
C ASP A 131 -15.56 7.04 -8.87
N GLU A 132 -16.65 6.32 -9.14
CA GLU A 132 -17.64 5.93 -8.13
C GLU A 132 -17.05 5.07 -7.00
N MET A 133 -15.92 4.41 -7.22
CA MET A 133 -15.34 3.41 -6.32
C MET A 133 -14.16 3.94 -5.50
N ILE A 134 -13.43 4.95 -5.98
CA ILE A 134 -12.17 5.40 -5.37
C ILE A 134 -12.20 6.91 -5.11
N THR A 135 -12.10 7.27 -3.84
CA THR A 135 -11.78 8.63 -3.38
C THR A 135 -10.40 8.63 -2.74
N LEU A 136 -9.52 9.54 -3.17
CA LEU A 136 -8.22 9.77 -2.55
C LEU A 136 -8.30 10.89 -1.53
N ILE A 137 -7.52 10.79 -0.46
CA ILE A 137 -7.43 11.77 0.63
C ILE A 137 -5.99 12.27 0.70
N PHE A 138 -5.82 13.59 0.84
CA PHE A 138 -4.52 14.26 0.91
C PHE A 138 -4.31 14.95 2.27
N CYS A 139 -3.05 15.20 2.62
CA CYS A 139 -2.69 15.86 3.87
C CYS A 139 -3.04 17.36 3.92
N ASP A 140 -3.13 18.01 2.76
CA ASP A 140 -3.48 19.42 2.62
C ASP A 140 -4.57 19.57 1.54
N ARG A 141 -5.11 20.79 1.41
CA ARG A 141 -6.08 21.15 0.38
C ARG A 141 -5.55 20.83 -1.00
N VAL A 142 -6.37 20.20 -1.83
CA VAL A 142 -5.97 19.76 -3.18
C VAL A 142 -5.50 20.94 -4.04
N ASP A 143 -6.12 22.11 -3.88
CA ASP A 143 -5.77 23.32 -4.64
C ASP A 143 -4.41 23.92 -4.22
N ASN A 144 -3.93 23.63 -3.01
CA ASN A 144 -2.60 24.04 -2.55
C ASN A 144 -1.51 23.14 -3.14
N ILE A 145 -1.81 21.84 -3.23
CA ILE A 145 -0.93 20.78 -3.71
C ILE A 145 -0.79 20.87 -5.24
N PHE A 146 -1.91 20.86 -5.95
CA PHE A 146 -1.94 20.74 -7.41
C PHE A 146 -2.22 22.09 -8.07
N ARG A 147 -1.20 22.94 -8.15
CA ARG A 147 -1.31 24.30 -8.70
C ARG A 147 -1.27 24.37 -10.23
N HIS A 148 -0.90 23.29 -10.88
CA HIS A 148 -0.66 23.25 -12.32
C HIS A 148 -1.73 22.45 -13.04
N SER A 149 -2.11 22.93 -14.22
CA SER A 149 -3.02 22.24 -15.11
C SER A 149 -2.42 20.94 -15.65
N CYS A 150 -3.28 19.95 -15.86
CA CYS A 150 -2.91 18.67 -16.42
C CYS A 150 -2.64 18.76 -17.93
N HIS A 151 -1.38 18.64 -18.34
CA HIS A 151 -0.98 18.58 -19.75
C HIS A 151 -0.02 17.42 -20.02
N GLY A 152 -0.11 16.84 -21.23
CA GLY A 152 0.77 15.76 -21.67
C GLY A 152 0.72 14.55 -20.74
N THR A 153 1.88 14.05 -20.32
CA THR A 153 2.00 12.89 -19.42
C THR A 153 1.49 13.14 -18.00
N ARG A 154 1.43 14.39 -17.54
CA ARG A 154 0.87 14.74 -16.21
C ARG A 154 -0.63 14.48 -16.13
N SER A 155 -1.31 14.38 -17.27
CA SER A 155 -2.74 14.01 -17.32
C SER A 155 -3.01 12.56 -16.97
N LEU A 156 -1.97 11.73 -16.76
CA LEU A 156 -2.10 10.34 -16.38
C LEU A 156 -1.85 10.16 -14.89
N ILE A 157 -2.75 9.42 -14.26
CA ILE A 157 -2.74 9.11 -12.83
C ILE A 157 -2.72 7.60 -12.67
N ARG A 158 -1.95 7.12 -11.70
CA ARG A 158 -1.89 5.69 -11.39
C ARG A 158 -2.20 5.44 -9.93
N ILE A 159 -3.12 4.52 -9.68
CA ILE A 159 -3.47 4.03 -8.35
C ILE A 159 -3.07 2.58 -8.27
N ILE A 160 -2.18 2.26 -7.32
CA ILE A 160 -1.60 0.94 -7.17
C ILE A 160 -2.23 0.25 -5.96
N GLY A 161 -2.70 -0.97 -6.16
CA GLY A 161 -3.43 -1.68 -5.12
C GLY A 161 -3.66 -3.16 -5.39
N ARG A 162 -4.28 -3.86 -4.44
CA ARG A 162 -4.79 -5.22 -4.68
C ARG A 162 -6.08 -5.13 -5.47
N ILE A 163 -6.21 -5.96 -6.50
CA ILE A 163 -7.41 -6.00 -7.33
C ILE A 163 -8.46 -6.93 -6.74
N HIS A 164 -9.73 -6.57 -6.88
CA HIS A 164 -10.85 -7.45 -6.61
C HIS A 164 -10.89 -8.59 -7.65
N GLU A 165 -11.45 -9.74 -7.28
CA GLU A 165 -11.56 -10.92 -8.17
C GLU A 165 -12.32 -10.64 -9.48
N SER A 166 -13.17 -9.60 -9.49
CA SER A 166 -13.88 -9.16 -10.69
C SER A 166 -12.97 -8.49 -11.73
N GLY A 167 -11.79 -8.01 -11.33
CA GLY A 167 -10.87 -7.24 -12.18
C GLY A 167 -11.25 -5.76 -12.36
N GLU A 168 -12.38 -5.33 -11.80
CA GLU A 168 -12.97 -4.02 -12.09
C GLU A 168 -12.85 -3.01 -10.94
N ALA A 169 -12.35 -3.44 -9.78
CA ALA A 169 -12.23 -2.64 -8.57
C ALA A 169 -10.93 -2.96 -7.82
N LEU A 170 -10.46 -2.03 -7.00
CA LEU A 170 -9.40 -2.27 -6.03
C LEU A 170 -10.01 -2.63 -4.66
N THR A 171 -9.39 -3.57 -3.96
CA THR A 171 -9.74 -3.91 -2.57
C THR A 171 -8.86 -3.20 -1.56
N THR A 172 -7.67 -2.77 -1.95
CA THR A 172 -6.76 -1.95 -1.14
C THR A 172 -6.02 -0.96 -2.04
N VAL A 173 -5.51 0.13 -1.47
CA VAL A 173 -4.59 1.06 -2.15
C VAL A 173 -3.30 1.13 -1.35
N VAL A 174 -2.17 0.98 -2.03
CA VAL A 174 -0.84 0.95 -1.42
C VAL A 174 -0.01 2.15 -1.85
N GLU A 175 -0.20 2.63 -3.09
CA GLU A 175 0.60 3.73 -3.63
C GLU A 175 -0.21 4.52 -4.66
N THR A 176 0.08 5.81 -4.77
CA THR A 176 -0.60 6.71 -5.70
C THR A 176 0.39 7.61 -6.40
N PHE A 177 0.18 7.82 -7.71
CA PHE A 177 0.98 8.71 -8.53
C PHE A 177 0.06 9.72 -9.21
N LEU A 178 0.07 10.94 -8.70
CA LEU A 178 -0.69 12.08 -9.22
C LEU A 178 0.25 13.27 -9.37
N PHE A 179 0.08 14.03 -10.44
CA PHE A 179 0.91 15.20 -10.74
C PHE A 179 0.11 16.50 -10.92
N CYS A 180 -1.23 16.38 -10.98
CA CYS A 180 -2.15 17.50 -11.14
C CYS A 180 -3.59 17.04 -10.81
N LYS A 181 -4.48 18.00 -10.57
CA LYS A 181 -5.93 17.81 -10.41
C LYS A 181 -6.62 18.05 -11.75
N CYS A 182 -7.53 17.15 -12.16
CA CYS A 182 -8.31 17.33 -13.38
C CYS A 182 -9.64 18.01 -13.03
N GLU A 183 -9.89 19.21 -13.54
CA GLU A 183 -11.12 19.97 -13.27
C GLU A 183 -12.39 19.29 -13.80
N ARG A 184 -12.27 18.53 -14.89
CA ARG A 184 -13.41 17.84 -15.54
C ARG A 184 -13.58 16.39 -15.08
N GLY A 185 -12.82 15.97 -14.07
CA GLY A 185 -12.80 14.60 -13.59
C GLY A 185 -11.88 13.69 -14.39
N TYR A 186 -12.06 12.38 -14.17
CA TYR A 186 -11.12 11.35 -14.57
C TYR A 186 -11.84 10.22 -15.29
N ARG A 187 -11.11 9.54 -16.18
CA ARG A 187 -11.57 8.35 -16.88
C ARG A 187 -10.52 7.26 -16.75
N ARG A 188 -10.92 6.08 -16.26
CA ARG A 188 -10.06 4.91 -16.27
C ARG A 188 -9.82 4.47 -17.72
N ILE A 189 -8.56 4.40 -18.12
CA ILE A 189 -8.16 4.03 -19.48
C ILE A 189 -7.56 2.63 -19.55
N ARG A 190 -6.98 2.14 -18.45
CA ARG A 190 -6.32 0.83 -18.42
C ARG A 190 -6.14 0.30 -17.01
N VAL A 191 -6.03 -1.02 -16.91
CA VAL A 191 -5.51 -1.74 -15.74
C VAL A 191 -4.28 -2.51 -16.18
N GLU A 192 -3.18 -2.40 -15.43
CA GLU A 192 -1.92 -3.08 -15.73
C GLU A 192 -1.41 -3.85 -14.51
N ALA A 193 -0.73 -4.96 -14.73
CA ALA A 193 -0.06 -5.67 -13.64
C ALA A 193 1.10 -4.83 -13.08
N TRP A 194 1.27 -4.85 -11.77
CA TRP A 194 2.35 -4.20 -11.03
C TRP A 194 3.15 -5.25 -10.24
N LEU A 195 4.24 -4.81 -9.59
CA LEU A 195 5.07 -5.69 -8.77
C LEU A 195 4.28 -6.27 -7.59
N ASN A 196 4.73 -7.42 -7.08
CA ASN A 196 4.20 -8.06 -5.87
C ASN A 196 2.69 -8.40 -5.91
N HIS A 197 2.18 -8.81 -7.07
CA HIS A 197 0.76 -9.14 -7.29
C HIS A 197 -0.20 -7.96 -7.09
N LEU A 198 0.31 -6.74 -7.23
CA LEU A 198 -0.48 -5.52 -7.26
C LEU A 198 -0.89 -5.20 -8.70
N TYR A 199 -1.84 -4.28 -8.84
CA TYR A 199 -2.32 -3.78 -10.13
C TYR A 199 -2.35 -2.26 -10.11
N ALA A 200 -2.07 -1.67 -11.27
CA ALA A 200 -2.11 -0.24 -11.51
C ALA A 200 -3.40 0.10 -12.26
N PHE A 201 -4.29 0.86 -11.63
CA PHE A 201 -5.44 1.48 -12.29
C PHE A 201 -4.99 2.81 -12.85
N ILE A 202 -5.04 2.96 -14.17
CA ILE A 202 -4.56 4.13 -14.89
C ILE A 202 -5.75 4.99 -15.31
N TYR A 203 -5.74 6.24 -14.87
CA TYR A 203 -6.74 7.25 -15.19
C TYR A 203 -6.15 8.35 -16.07
N ARG A 204 -7.00 8.97 -16.86
CA ARG A 204 -6.69 10.17 -17.66
C ARG A 204 -7.70 11.28 -17.35
N CYS A 205 -7.27 12.54 -17.39
CA CYS A 205 -8.21 13.67 -17.37
C CYS A 205 -9.19 13.63 -18.56
N LEU A 206 -10.41 14.13 -18.32
CA LEU A 206 -11.43 14.42 -19.32
C LEU A 206 -11.28 15.82 -19.96
#